data_AF-A0A7C1QBZ0-F1
#
_entry.id   AF-A0A7C1QBZ0-F1
#
_cell.length_a   1.000
_cell.length_b   1.000
_cell.length_c   1.000
_cell.angle_alpha   90.00
_cell.angle_beta   90.00
_cell.angle_gamma   90.00
#
_symmetry.space_group_name_H-M   'P 1'
#
loop_
_entity.id
_entity.type
_entity.pdbx_description
1 polymer ?
#
loop_
_entity_poly.entity_id
_entity_poly.type
_entity_poly.pdbx_seq_one_letter_code
_entity_poly.pdbx_strand_id
1 'polypeptide(L)'
;MKKFQMCLLVLFLLWTSLSSYSQEQKEAYVVHIKTSLSKDDAQICVAYNFIQAALKTGYSVSVIIDASAVNTYKRGWRGRDKLEKYKLPERLRQELAKELDLHIDKVPKTYGEYLSSLMGQGAKFYINGA
;
A
#
# COMPACT_ATOMS: atom_id res chain seq x y z
N MET A 1 -46.95 26.98 -17.07
CA MET A 1 -46.18 27.26 -15.85
C MET A 1 -46.13 26.06 -14.89
N LYS A 2 -47.27 25.50 -14.45
CA LYS A 2 -47.30 24.35 -13.52
C LYS A 2 -46.53 23.10 -13.99
N LYS A 3 -46.62 22.74 -15.29
CA LYS A 3 -45.89 21.58 -15.86
C LYS A 3 -44.36 21.78 -15.89
N PHE A 4 -43.92 23.01 -16.13
CA PHE A 4 -42.49 23.37 -16.15
C PHE A 4 -41.88 23.34 -14.74
N GLN A 5 -42.60 23.87 -13.74
CA GLN A 5 -42.21 23.78 -12.33
C GLN A 5 -42.17 22.33 -11.84
N MET A 6 -43.08 21.48 -12.32
CA MET A 6 -43.10 20.05 -11.97
C MET A 6 -41.90 19.29 -12.57
N CYS A 7 -41.50 19.59 -13.81
CA CYS A 7 -40.28 19.03 -14.39
C CYS A 7 -39.01 19.44 -13.62
N LEU A 8 -38.90 20.71 -13.23
CA LEU A 8 -37.78 21.21 -12.43
C LEU A 8 -37.68 20.53 -11.07
N LEU A 9 -38.82 20.29 -10.41
CA LEU A 9 -38.87 19.57 -9.13
C LEU A 9 -38.40 18.11 -9.29
N VAL A 10 -38.85 17.42 -10.35
CA VAL A 10 -38.45 16.03 -10.64
C VAL A 10 -36.96 15.95 -10.97
N LEU A 11 -36.43 16.88 -11.77
CA LEU A 11 -35.00 16.97 -12.08
C LEU A 11 -34.16 17.25 -10.83
N PHE A 12 -34.63 18.12 -9.94
CA PHE A 12 -33.97 18.41 -8.67
C PHE A 12 -33.95 17.17 -7.75
N LEU A 13 -35.07 16.46 -7.64
CA LEU A 13 -35.17 15.23 -6.84
C LEU A 13 -34.26 14.12 -7.39
N LEU A 14 -34.18 13.96 -8.71
CA LEU A 14 -33.26 13.02 -9.38
C LEU A 14 -31.79 13.39 -9.20
N TRP A 15 -31.47 14.68 -9.06
CA TRP A 15 -30.10 15.14 -8.78
C TRP A 15 -29.70 14.83 -7.34
N THR A 16 -30.63 14.98 -6.39
CA THR A 16 -30.36 14.71 -4.96
C THR A 16 -30.17 13.22 -4.67
N SER A 17 -30.81 12.32 -5.41
CA SER A 17 -30.68 10.87 -5.20
C SER A 17 -29.36 10.28 -5.72
N LEU A 18 -28.65 10.98 -6.62
CA LEU A 18 -27.31 10.59 -7.08
C LEU A 18 -26.19 10.97 -6.09
N SER A 19 -26.47 11.84 -5.11
CA SER A 19 -25.46 12.32 -4.15
C SER A 19 -25.29 11.42 -2.93
N SER A 20 -26.14 10.41 -2.77
CA SER A 20 -25.98 9.36 -1.75
C SER A 20 -25.05 8.24 -2.26
N TYR A 21 -23.90 8.59 -2.84
CA TYR A 21 -22.80 7.66 -2.92
C TYR A 21 -22.26 7.54 -1.49
N SER A 22 -22.82 6.62 -0.72
CA SER A 22 -22.20 6.14 0.51
C SER A 22 -20.81 5.67 0.11
N GLN A 23 -19.80 6.50 0.35
CA GLN A 23 -18.42 6.12 0.23
C GLN A 23 -18.20 5.09 1.33
N GLU A 24 -18.48 3.81 1.03
CA GLU A 24 -18.19 2.69 1.91
C GLU A 24 -16.73 2.87 2.33
N GLN A 25 -16.50 3.21 3.60
CA GLN A 25 -15.15 3.33 4.12
C GLN A 25 -14.55 1.94 4.01
N LYS A 26 -13.81 1.69 2.93
CA LYS A 26 -13.04 0.47 2.78
C LYS A 26 -12.20 0.31 4.04
N GLU A 27 -12.25 -0.88 4.62
CA GLU A 27 -11.60 -1.17 5.88
C GLU A 27 -10.11 -0.80 5.81
N ALA A 28 -9.53 -0.47 6.96
CA ALA A 28 -8.11 -0.13 7.05
C ALA A 28 -7.34 -1.30 7.65
N TYR A 29 -6.24 -1.67 7.02
CA TYR A 29 -5.28 -2.61 7.60
C TYR A 29 -4.17 -1.88 8.35
N VAL A 30 -3.81 -2.43 9.51
CA VAL A 30 -2.60 -2.06 10.23
C VAL A 30 -1.67 -3.26 10.24
N VAL A 31 -0.50 -3.12 9.60
CA VAL A 31 0.52 -4.17 9.50
C VAL A 31 1.63 -3.86 10.49
N HIS A 32 1.91 -4.75 11.43
CA HIS A 32 2.96 -4.57 12.42
C HIS A 32 4.18 -5.44 12.08
N ILE A 33 5.28 -4.82 11.67
CA ILE A 33 6.53 -5.49 11.31
C ILE A 33 7.52 -5.34 12.46
N LYS A 34 7.91 -6.46 13.09
CA LYS A 34 8.76 -6.49 14.29
C LYS A 34 10.14 -7.12 14.07
N THR A 35 10.29 -7.88 13.01
CA THR A 35 11.49 -8.68 12.71
C THR A 35 12.36 -7.96 11.70
N SER A 36 13.64 -7.83 12.02
CA SER A 36 14.63 -7.28 11.08
C SER A 36 14.89 -8.23 9.92
N LEU A 37 15.14 -7.65 8.75
CA LEU A 37 15.62 -8.35 7.54
C LEU A 37 16.79 -9.30 7.80
N SER A 38 17.73 -8.92 8.68
CA SER A 38 18.89 -9.76 9.01
C SER A 38 18.58 -10.97 9.91
N LYS A 39 17.35 -11.05 10.45
CA LYS A 39 16.89 -12.18 11.26
C LYS A 39 16.00 -13.11 10.44
N ASP A 40 15.10 -12.53 9.65
CA ASP A 40 14.14 -13.26 8.81
C ASP A 40 13.64 -12.32 7.70
N ASP A 41 14.05 -12.60 6.46
CA ASP A 41 13.63 -11.83 5.29
C ASP A 41 12.29 -12.30 4.71
N ALA A 42 11.83 -13.51 5.06
CA ALA A 42 10.53 -14.02 4.65
C ALA A 42 9.38 -13.20 5.26
N GLN A 43 9.52 -12.71 6.50
CA GLN A 43 8.49 -11.86 7.11
C GLN A 43 8.29 -10.53 6.36
N ILE A 44 9.37 -9.89 5.92
CA ILE A 44 9.28 -8.63 5.16
C ILE A 44 8.68 -8.91 3.77
N CYS A 45 9.08 -10.02 3.13
CA CYS A 45 8.50 -10.47 1.87
C CYS A 45 6.96 -10.63 1.97
N VAL A 46 6.49 -11.43 2.93
CA VAL A 46 5.06 -11.69 3.11
C VAL A 46 4.31 -10.40 3.44
N ALA A 47 4.85 -9.56 4.32
CA ALA A 47 4.23 -8.30 4.67
C ALA A 47 4.08 -7.38 3.44
N TYR A 48 5.10 -7.27 2.59
CA TYR A 48 5.05 -6.39 1.41
C TYR A 48 4.05 -6.89 0.38
N ASN A 49 3.99 -8.22 0.14
CA ASN A 49 3.01 -8.81 -0.75
C ASN A 49 1.57 -8.58 -0.25
N PHE A 50 1.35 -8.72 1.05
CA PHE A 50 0.06 -8.41 1.67
C PHE A 50 -0.33 -6.94 1.48
N ILE A 51 0.58 -6.00 1.79
CA ILE A 51 0.34 -4.56 1.63
C ILE A 51 0.02 -4.23 0.17
N GLN A 52 0.80 -4.77 -0.77
CA GLN A 52 0.61 -4.60 -2.22
C GLN A 52 -0.79 -5.08 -2.66
N ALA A 53 -1.21 -6.26 -2.22
CA ALA A 53 -2.52 -6.82 -2.55
C ALA A 53 -3.66 -5.97 -1.96
N ALA A 54 -3.55 -5.57 -0.69
CA ALA A 54 -4.54 -4.74 -0.02
C ALA A 54 -4.71 -3.36 -0.70
N LEU A 55 -3.59 -2.72 -1.08
CA LEU A 55 -3.64 -1.47 -1.84
C LEU A 55 -4.30 -1.65 -3.21
N LYS A 56 -3.99 -2.74 -3.93
CA LYS A 56 -4.59 -3.04 -5.24
C LYS A 56 -6.11 -3.26 -5.17
N THR A 57 -6.61 -3.82 -4.06
CA THR A 57 -8.06 -3.97 -3.82
C THR A 57 -8.70 -2.69 -3.23
N GLY A 58 -7.90 -1.66 -2.98
CA GLY A 58 -8.31 -0.31 -2.58
C GLY A 58 -8.46 -0.11 -1.07
N TYR A 59 -7.91 -1.01 -0.25
CA TYR A 59 -7.84 -0.81 1.19
C TYR A 59 -6.78 0.22 1.54
N SER A 60 -7.01 0.96 2.63
CA SER A 60 -5.96 1.81 3.21
C SER A 60 -5.05 0.96 4.08
N VAL A 61 -3.73 1.15 3.98
CA VAL A 61 -2.77 0.38 4.78
C VAL A 61 -1.83 1.31 5.55
N SER A 62 -1.78 1.12 6.86
CA SER A 62 -0.76 1.71 7.73
C SER A 62 0.19 0.62 8.22
N VAL A 63 1.47 0.92 8.29
CA VAL A 63 2.52 -0.03 8.67
C VAL A 63 3.26 0.51 9.88
N ILE A 64 3.33 -0.27 10.94
CA ILE A 64 4.08 0.04 12.15
C ILE A 64 5.36 -0.79 12.15
N ILE A 65 6.50 -0.13 12.15
CA ILE A 65 7.83 -0.74 12.25
C ILE A 65 8.29 -0.64 13.70
N ASP A 66 8.55 -1.78 14.32
CA ASP A 66 8.90 -1.84 15.75
C ASP A 66 9.97 -2.89 16.05
N ALA A 67 10.41 -2.95 17.30
CA ALA A 67 11.36 -3.89 17.84
C ALA A 67 12.64 -3.98 16.98
N SER A 68 12.98 -5.18 16.51
CA SER A 68 14.21 -5.35 15.72
C SER A 68 14.08 -4.80 14.31
N ALA A 69 12.87 -4.69 13.75
CA ALA A 69 12.64 -4.19 12.40
C ALA A 69 13.11 -2.74 12.23
N VAL A 70 13.09 -1.91 13.28
CA VAL A 70 13.61 -0.54 13.24
C VAL A 70 15.03 -0.50 12.64
N ASN A 71 15.88 -1.49 12.94
CA ASN A 71 17.25 -1.57 12.40
C ASN A 71 17.34 -1.86 10.90
N THR A 72 16.25 -2.30 10.29
CA THR A 72 16.14 -2.51 8.83
C THR A 72 15.79 -1.21 8.12
N TYR A 73 14.86 -0.44 8.68
CA TYR A 73 14.31 0.79 8.09
C TYR A 73 15.06 2.05 8.49
N LYS A 74 15.85 2.01 9.57
CA LYS A 74 16.67 3.15 10.01
C LYS A 74 17.71 3.49 8.95
N ARG A 75 17.68 4.73 8.45
CA ARG A 75 18.75 5.29 7.61
C ARG A 75 20.00 5.51 8.47
N GLY A 76 21.12 4.92 8.06
CA GLY A 76 22.40 5.18 8.70
C GLY A 76 22.92 6.59 8.39
N TRP A 77 24.07 6.97 8.95
CA TRP A 77 24.73 8.28 8.73
C TRP A 77 24.98 8.65 7.26
N ARG A 78 24.98 7.66 6.36
CA ARG A 78 25.09 7.84 4.90
C ARG A 78 23.74 8.05 4.20
N GLY A 79 22.66 8.26 4.95
CA GLY A 79 21.31 8.53 4.43
C GLY A 79 20.58 7.32 3.85
N ARG A 80 21.17 6.12 3.89
CA ARG A 80 20.62 4.90 3.28
C ARG A 80 20.22 3.88 4.33
N ASP A 81 19.11 3.18 4.10
CA ASP A 81 18.67 2.05 4.92
C ASP A 81 19.24 0.72 4.38
N LYS A 82 18.91 -0.41 5.04
CA LYS A 82 19.40 -1.74 4.63
C LYS A 82 18.64 -2.31 3.42
N LEU A 83 17.47 -1.77 3.09
CA LEU A 83 16.58 -2.27 2.05
C LEU A 83 17.04 -1.84 0.65
N GLU A 84 17.61 -0.64 0.53
CA GLU A 84 18.05 -0.06 -0.76
C GLU A 84 18.99 -0.97 -1.57
N LYS A 85 19.79 -1.81 -0.92
CA LYS A 85 20.73 -2.73 -1.60
C LYS A 85 20.33 -4.20 -1.51
N TYR A 86 19.33 -4.55 -0.71
CA TYR A 86 18.94 -5.93 -0.56
C TYR A 86 18.10 -6.35 -1.75
N LYS A 87 18.67 -7.19 -2.61
CA LYS A 87 17.98 -7.67 -3.82
C LYS A 87 16.81 -8.54 -3.44
N LEU A 88 15.70 -8.38 -4.15
CA LEU A 88 14.62 -9.36 -4.09
C LEU A 88 15.10 -10.64 -4.77
N PRO A 89 14.89 -11.81 -4.16
CA PRO A 89 15.15 -13.09 -4.82
C PRO A 89 14.45 -13.16 -6.18
N GLU A 90 15.13 -13.62 -7.22
CA GLU A 90 14.55 -13.63 -8.58
C GLU A 90 13.26 -14.45 -8.65
N ARG A 91 13.19 -15.56 -7.92
CA ARG A 91 11.97 -16.36 -7.76
C ARG A 91 10.79 -15.53 -7.24
N LEU A 92 11.02 -14.74 -6.19
CA LEU A 92 9.99 -13.85 -5.64
C LEU A 92 9.57 -12.80 -6.66
N ARG A 93 10.52 -12.25 -7.44
CA ARG A 93 10.20 -11.29 -8.49
C ARG A 93 9.31 -11.91 -9.58
N GLN A 94 9.56 -13.16 -9.94
CA GLN A 94 8.72 -13.91 -10.90
C GLN A 94 7.33 -14.22 -10.33
N GLU A 95 7.23 -14.61 -9.06
CA GLU A 95 5.96 -14.83 -8.37
C GLU A 95 5.14 -13.53 -8.33
N LEU A 96 5.76 -12.41 -7.97
CA LEU A 96 5.14 -11.08 -7.99
C LEU A 96 4.69 -10.62 -9.38
N ALA A 97 5.52 -10.84 -10.41
CA ALA A 97 5.16 -10.53 -11.79
C ALA A 97 3.87 -11.25 -12.19
N LYS A 98 3.76 -12.53 -11.83
CA LYS A 98 2.59 -13.36 -12.12
C LYS A 98 1.37 -12.93 -11.31
N GLU A 99 1.50 -12.72 -10.01
CA GLU A 99 0.38 -12.34 -9.12
C GLU A 99 -0.20 -10.97 -9.45
N LEU A 100 0.66 -10.04 -9.86
CA LEU A 100 0.25 -8.67 -10.15
C LEU A 100 -0.12 -8.45 -11.62
N ASP A 101 0.10 -9.44 -12.48
CA ASP A 101 -0.03 -9.36 -13.95
C ASP A 101 0.83 -8.23 -14.53
N LEU A 102 2.11 -8.22 -14.14
CA LEU A 102 3.10 -7.21 -14.52
C LEU A 102 4.26 -7.85 -15.28
N HIS A 103 4.82 -7.13 -16.25
CA HIS A 103 6.10 -7.51 -16.83
C HIS A 103 7.20 -7.48 -15.76
N ILE A 104 8.14 -8.43 -15.80
CA ILE A 104 9.21 -8.58 -14.79
C ILE A 104 10.05 -7.31 -14.60
N ASP A 105 10.16 -6.47 -15.64
CA ASP A 105 10.89 -5.19 -15.58
C ASP A 105 10.18 -4.12 -14.74
N LYS A 106 8.89 -4.28 -14.49
CA LYS A 106 8.09 -3.41 -13.61
C LYS A 106 8.11 -3.89 -12.16
N VAL A 107 8.60 -5.10 -11.91
CA VAL A 107 8.74 -5.64 -10.55
C VAL A 107 10.01 -5.07 -9.91
N PRO A 108 9.92 -4.54 -8.67
CA PRO A 108 11.08 -4.05 -7.93
C PRO A 108 12.24 -5.03 -7.93
N LYS A 109 13.47 -4.50 -8.02
CA LYS A 109 14.71 -5.29 -7.98
C LYS A 109 15.26 -5.42 -6.55
N THR A 110 14.93 -4.47 -5.69
CA THR A 110 15.36 -4.43 -4.28
C THR A 110 14.17 -4.24 -3.36
N TYR A 111 14.33 -4.61 -2.09
CA TYR A 111 13.31 -4.32 -1.08
C TYR A 111 13.13 -2.80 -0.89
N GLY A 112 14.15 -1.99 -1.12
CA GLY A 112 14.03 -0.52 -1.06
C GLY A 112 13.18 0.05 -2.20
N GLU A 113 13.34 -0.47 -3.42
CA GLU A 113 12.46 -0.14 -4.55
C GLU A 113 11.02 -0.59 -4.27
N TYR A 114 10.85 -1.77 -3.64
CA TYR A 114 9.52 -2.27 -3.29
C TYR A 114 8.86 -1.41 -2.22
N LEU A 115 9.57 -1.05 -1.15
CA LEU A 115 9.10 -0.10 -0.14
C LEU A 115 8.67 1.22 -0.77
N SER A 116 9.50 1.78 -1.66
CA SER A 116 9.22 3.04 -2.35
C SER A 116 7.95 2.94 -3.21
N SER A 117 7.76 1.80 -3.88
CA SER A 117 6.55 1.51 -4.66
C SER A 117 5.30 1.45 -3.77
N LEU A 118 5.36 0.75 -2.62
CA LEU A 118 4.23 0.66 -1.68
C LEU A 118 3.84 2.03 -1.11
N MET A 119 4.83 2.84 -0.74
CA MET A 119 4.60 4.21 -0.28
C MET A 119 4.00 5.08 -1.39
N GLY A 120 4.48 4.95 -2.63
CA GLY A 120 3.92 5.66 -3.80
C GLY A 120 2.48 5.26 -4.11
N GLN A 121 2.09 4.03 -3.78
CA GLN A 121 0.71 3.54 -3.89
C GLN A 121 -0.19 3.94 -2.69
N GLY A 122 0.37 4.59 -1.67
CA GLY A 122 -0.38 5.17 -0.55
C GLY A 122 -0.25 4.45 0.79
N ALA A 123 0.57 3.40 0.92
CA ALA A 123 0.86 2.83 2.24
C ALA A 123 1.64 3.83 3.11
N LYS A 124 1.23 3.95 4.37
CA LYS A 124 1.85 4.87 5.34
C LYS A 124 2.71 4.09 6.33
N PHE A 125 4.01 4.31 6.32
CA PHE A 125 4.96 3.64 7.21
C PHE A 125 5.32 4.55 8.40
N TYR A 126 5.21 4.01 9.61
CA TYR A 126 5.54 4.67 10.87
C TYR A 126 6.59 3.83 11.59
N ILE A 127 7.66 4.46 12.07
CA ILE A 127 8.75 3.78 12.76
C ILE A 127 8.72 4.17 14.23
N ASN A 128 8.56 3.18 15.11
CA ASN A 128 8.60 3.40 16.55
C ASN A 128 10.04 3.68 17.01
N GLY A 129 10.23 4.75 17.78
CA GLY A 129 11.53 5.11 18.37
C GLY A 129 12.56 5.69 17.39
N ALA A 130 12.12 6.24 16.26
CA ALA A 130 12.94 7.03 15.33
C ALA A 130 12.68 8.52 15.49
#